data_AF-A0A392QHR3-F1
#
_entry.id   AF-A0A392QHR3-F1
#
_cell.length_a   1.000
_cell.length_b   1.000
_cell.length_c   1.000
_cell.angle_alpha   90.00
_cell.angle_beta   90.00
_cell.angle_gamma   90.00
#
_symmetry.space_group_name_H-M   'P 1'
#
loop_
_entity.id
_entity.type
_entity.pdbx_description
1 polymer ?
#
loop_
_entity_poly.entity_id
_entity_poly.type
_entity_poly.pdbx_seq_one_letter_code
_entity_poly.pdbx_strand_id
1 'polypeptide(L)'
;MYHERDVSLHLKYREEMWNILGEKVIPPKLFIKGRYIGGADEVIGLHEMGWLGKILEGTPTISNDCLCIGCANMGFTICSTCCGSCKVFINNGDNNNNECFLRCHDCNENGLVKCPICCC
;
A
#
# COMPACT_ATOMS: atom_id res chain seq x y z
N MET A 1 13.01 -6.96 -6.94
CA MET A 1 12.13 -6.48 -5.86
C MET A 1 10.70 -6.50 -6.37
N TYR A 2 9.79 -7.18 -5.71
CA TYR A 2 8.36 -6.98 -5.96
C TYR A 2 7.81 -6.02 -4.89
N HIS A 3 6.75 -5.29 -5.23
CA HIS A 3 6.07 -4.41 -4.29
C HIS A 3 4.64 -4.90 -4.12
N GLU A 4 4.32 -5.35 -2.91
CA GLU A 4 2.93 -5.59 -2.53
C GLU A 4 2.26 -4.25 -2.22
N ARG A 5 1.16 -3.96 -2.90
CA ARG A 5 0.34 -2.76 -2.67
C ARG A 5 -1.00 -3.20 -2.12
N ASP A 6 -1.09 -3.32 -0.81
CA ASP A 6 -2.32 -3.72 -0.14
C ASP A 6 -3.38 -2.60 -0.26
N VAL A 7 -4.42 -2.89 -1.04
CA VAL A 7 -5.54 -1.99 -1.32
C VAL A 7 -6.50 -1.83 -0.13
N SER A 8 -6.36 -2.64 0.90
CA SER A 8 -7.07 -2.52 2.19
C SER A 8 -6.32 -1.61 3.16
N LEU A 9 -4.98 -1.59 3.10
CA LEU A 9 -4.15 -0.71 3.93
C LEU A 9 -4.08 0.73 3.44
N HIS A 10 -4.22 0.95 2.13
CA HIS A 10 -4.23 2.30 1.57
C HIS A 10 -5.24 2.46 0.42
N LEU A 11 -6.27 3.26 0.66
CA LEU A 11 -7.34 3.61 -0.28
C LEU A 11 -6.80 4.15 -1.61
N LYS A 12 -5.72 4.95 -1.58
CA LYS A 12 -5.11 5.48 -2.80
C LYS A 12 -4.60 4.38 -3.73
N TYR A 13 -4.12 3.26 -3.20
CA TYR A 13 -3.74 2.10 -4.03
C TYR A 13 -4.96 1.47 -4.70
N ARG A 14 -6.08 1.38 -3.98
CA ARG A 14 -7.35 0.89 -4.54
C ARG A 14 -7.85 1.80 -5.67
N GLU A 15 -7.84 3.11 -5.44
CA GLU A 15 -8.23 4.11 -6.43
C GLU A 15 -7.32 4.09 -7.65
N GLU A 16 -6.00 4.04 -7.45
CA GLU A 16 -5.01 3.93 -8.53
C GLU A 16 -5.25 2.67 -9.37
N MET A 17 -5.48 1.51 -8.74
CA MET A 17 -5.78 0.26 -9.43
C MET A 17 -7.05 0.37 -10.30
N TRP A 18 -8.14 0.92 -9.75
CA TRP A 18 -9.38 1.11 -10.49
C TRP A 18 -9.22 2.12 -11.63
N ASN A 19 -8.44 3.19 -11.43
CA ASN A 19 -8.18 4.19 -12.46
C ASN A 19 -7.36 3.60 -13.63
N ILE A 20 -6.36 2.77 -13.34
CA ILE A 20 -5.54 2.12 -14.38
C ILE A 20 -6.36 1.12 -15.20
N LEU A 21 -7.27 0.39 -14.55
CA LEU A 21 -8.07 -0.65 -15.19
C LEU A 21 -9.39 -0.13 -15.78
N GLY A 22 -9.80 1.08 -15.44
CA GLY A 22 -11.03 1.71 -15.93
C GLY A 22 -12.31 1.16 -15.29
N GLU A 23 -12.21 0.24 -14.33
CA GLU A 23 -13.35 -0.37 -13.66
C GLU A 23 -13.02 -0.79 -12.22
N LYS A 24 -14.08 -1.02 -11.44
CA LYS A 24 -13.94 -1.57 -10.08
C LYS A 24 -13.60 -3.04 -10.15
N VAL A 25 -12.33 -3.36 -10.00
CA VAL A 25 -11.84 -4.74 -9.93
C VAL A 25 -11.57 -5.21 -8.51
N ILE A 26 -11.53 -6.53 -8.34
CA ILE A 26 -11.17 -7.22 -7.11
C ILE A 26 -9.71 -7.69 -7.20
N PRO A 27 -8.87 -7.46 -6.17
CA PRO A 27 -7.50 -7.99 -6.11
C PRO A 27 -7.49 -9.54 -6.01
N PRO A 28 -6.37 -10.20 -6.34
CA PRO A 28 -5.08 -9.65 -6.74
C PRO A 28 -5.07 -9.18 -8.21
N LYS A 29 -4.20 -8.20 -8.50
CA LYS A 29 -3.90 -7.72 -9.85
C LYS A 29 -2.39 -7.58 -10.00
N LEU A 30 -1.81 -8.31 -10.95
CA LEU A 30 -0.37 -8.32 -11.18
C LEU A 30 0.02 -7.33 -12.26
N PHE A 31 1.05 -6.53 -11.96
CA PHE A 31 1.70 -5.64 -12.90
C PHE A 31 3.19 -5.97 -12.95
N ILE A 32 3.75 -6.10 -14.15
CA ILE A 32 5.19 -6.33 -14.35
C ILE A 32 5.73 -5.21 -15.23
N LYS A 33 6.77 -4.51 -14.75
CA LYS A 33 7.40 -3.37 -15.46
C LYS A 33 6.38 -2.31 -15.91
N GLY A 34 5.34 -2.06 -15.09
CA GLY A 34 4.26 -1.10 -15.37
C GLY A 34 3.13 -1.61 -16.27
N ARG A 35 3.22 -2.83 -16.81
CA ARG A 35 2.18 -3.44 -17.64
C ARG A 35 1.28 -4.35 -16.82
N TYR A 36 -0.04 -4.25 -17.03
CA TYR A 36 -1.02 -5.17 -16.45
C TYR A 36 -0.90 -6.57 -17.07
N ILE A 37 -0.83 -7.59 -16.21
CA ILE A 37 -0.67 -9.00 -16.60
C ILE A 37 -1.98 -9.78 -16.44
N GLY A 38 -2.71 -9.55 -15.35
CA GLY A 38 -3.94 -10.29 -15.07
C GLY A 38 -4.28 -10.37 -13.58
N GLY A 39 -5.38 -11.06 -13.27
CA GLY A 39 -5.71 -11.51 -11.94
C GLY A 39 -5.07 -12.86 -11.62
N ALA A 40 -5.55 -13.51 -10.55
CA ALA A 40 -5.01 -14.80 -10.12
C ALA A 40 -5.10 -15.87 -11.20
N ASP A 41 -6.27 -16.04 -11.83
CA ASP A 41 -6.52 -17.10 -12.81
C ASP A 41 -5.64 -16.95 -14.05
N GLU A 42 -5.52 -15.73 -14.60
CA GLU A 42 -4.68 -15.50 -15.77
C GLU A 42 -3.19 -15.71 -15.45
N VAL A 43 -2.75 -15.33 -14.25
CA VAL A 43 -1.36 -15.54 -13.81
C VAL A 43 -1.06 -17.02 -13.62
N ILE A 44 -1.99 -17.79 -13.07
CA ILE A 44 -1.86 -19.26 -12.95
C ILE A 44 -1.74 -19.88 -14.34
N GLY A 45 -2.63 -19.53 -15.28
CA GLY A 45 -2.53 -20.03 -16.65
C GLY A 45 -1.19 -19.68 -17.33
N LEU A 46 -0.70 -18.46 -17.15
CA LEU A 46 0.62 -18.05 -17.65
C LEU A 46 1.78 -18.84 -17.02
N HIS A 47 1.66 -19.20 -15.73
CA HIS A 47 2.63 -20.02 -15.04
C HIS A 47 2.65 -21.45 -15.59
N GLU A 48 1.49 -22.09 -15.71
CA GLU A 48 1.33 -23.46 -16.21
C GLU A 48 1.83 -23.61 -17.64
N MET A 49 1.61 -22.61 -18.49
CA MET A 49 2.12 -22.60 -19.87
C MET A 49 3.62 -22.24 -19.96
N GLY A 50 4.29 -21.93 -18.84
CA GLY A 50 5.72 -21.58 -18.80
C GLY A 50 6.05 -20.17 -19.32
N TRP A 51 5.06 -19.31 -19.55
CA TRP A 51 5.27 -17.94 -20.05
C TRP A 51 5.61 -16.96 -18.94
N LEU A 52 5.12 -17.18 -17.71
CA LEU A 52 5.35 -16.27 -16.60
C LEU A 52 6.85 -16.06 -16.32
N GLY A 53 7.64 -17.14 -16.37
CA GLY A 53 9.10 -17.07 -16.22
C GLY A 53 9.78 -16.20 -17.29
N LYS A 54 9.32 -16.30 -18.55
CA LYS A 54 9.82 -15.47 -19.65
C LYS A 54 9.46 -13.99 -19.47
N ILE A 55 8.27 -13.70 -18.96
CA ILE A 55 7.84 -12.32 -18.68
C ILE A 55 8.67 -11.70 -17.55
N LEU A 56 9.05 -12.52 -16.56
CA LEU A 56 9.90 -12.11 -15.44
C LEU A 56 11.39 -12.00 -15.80
N GLU A 57 11.79 -12.37 -17.01
CA GLU A 57 13.19 -12.31 -17.43
C GLU A 57 13.72 -10.86 -17.38
N GLY A 58 14.92 -10.71 -16.80
CA GLY A 58 15.54 -9.41 -16.54
C GLY A 58 14.88 -8.61 -15.42
N THR A 59 13.95 -9.17 -14.65
CA THR A 59 13.53 -8.55 -13.38
C THR A 59 14.57 -8.83 -12.29
N PRO A 60 14.91 -7.85 -11.44
CA PRO A 60 15.88 -8.06 -10.38
C PRO A 60 15.32 -9.05 -9.35
N THR A 61 15.95 -10.20 -9.23
CA THR A 61 15.74 -11.16 -8.15
C THR A 61 16.42 -10.61 -6.91
N ILE A 62 15.64 -10.11 -5.95
CA ILE A 62 16.15 -9.77 -4.63
C ILE A 62 15.65 -10.87 -3.71
N SER A 63 16.57 -11.52 -2.99
CA SER A 63 16.23 -12.41 -1.89
C SER A 63 15.46 -11.59 -0.85
N ASN A 64 14.21 -11.97 -0.61
CA ASN A 64 13.30 -11.30 0.34
C ASN A 64 13.73 -11.51 1.81
N ASP A 65 14.93 -12.03 2.05
CA ASP A 65 15.40 -12.51 3.34
C ASP A 65 15.75 -11.38 4.32
N CYS A 66 15.79 -10.13 3.85
CA CYS A 66 15.97 -8.96 4.70
C CYS A 66 14.64 -8.22 4.85
N LEU A 67 13.94 -8.50 5.94
CA LEU A 67 12.81 -7.68 6.38
C LEU A 67 13.29 -6.27 6.76
N CYS A 68 12.57 -5.24 6.32
CA CYS A 68 12.83 -3.88 6.79
C CYS A 68 12.66 -3.81 8.31
N ILE A 69 13.68 -3.34 9.02
CA ILE A 69 13.68 -3.23 10.49
C ILE A 69 12.57 -2.31 11.03
N GLY A 70 12.02 -1.42 10.20
CA GLY A 70 10.99 -0.47 10.61
C GLY A 70 9.55 -0.93 10.35
N CYS A 71 9.30 -1.62 9.23
CA CYS A 71 7.93 -1.98 8.82
C CYS A 71 7.73 -3.46 8.47
N ALA A 72 8.75 -4.30 8.65
CA ALA A 72 8.73 -5.70 8.24
C ALA A 72 8.25 -5.90 6.79
N ASN A 73 8.69 -5.02 5.89
CA ASN A 73 8.30 -4.96 4.47
C ASN A 73 6.81 -4.70 4.19
N MET A 74 6.02 -4.26 5.16
CA MET A 74 4.64 -3.78 4.93
C MET A 74 4.58 -2.44 4.18
N GLY A 75 5.69 -1.70 4.11
CA GLY A 75 5.77 -0.39 3.45
C GLY A 75 5.13 0.76 4.23
N PHE A 76 4.48 0.48 5.35
CA PHE A 76 3.83 1.47 6.22
C PHE A 76 4.24 1.32 7.68
N THR A 77 4.21 2.42 8.42
CA THR A 77 4.39 2.48 9.87
C THR A 77 3.28 3.31 10.50
N ILE A 78 3.03 3.14 11.80
CA ILE A 78 2.06 3.95 12.55
C ILE A 78 2.49 5.42 12.50
N CYS A 79 1.53 6.32 12.26
CA CYS A 79 1.77 7.76 12.29
C CYS A 79 2.12 8.21 13.71
N SER A 80 3.27 8.83 13.89
CA SER A 80 3.71 9.38 15.18
C SER A 80 2.94 10.65 15.57
N THR A 81 2.50 11.46 14.61
CA THR A 81 1.74 12.70 14.88
C THR A 81 0.40 12.44 15.57
N CYS A 82 -0.31 11.39 15.15
CA CYS A 82 -1.64 11.05 15.68
C CYS A 82 -1.68 9.71 16.42
N CYS A 83 -0.54 9.05 16.60
CA CYS A 83 -0.42 7.70 17.18
C CYS A 83 -1.38 6.68 16.54
N GLY A 84 -1.60 6.78 15.22
CA GLY A 84 -2.52 5.90 14.48
C GLY A 84 -4.01 6.21 14.63
N SER A 85 -4.39 7.20 15.45
CA SER A 85 -5.80 7.52 15.69
C SER A 85 -6.49 8.29 14.56
N CYS A 86 -5.72 8.82 13.61
CA CYS A 86 -6.15 9.81 12.62
C CYS A 86 -6.64 11.13 13.22
N LYS A 87 -6.47 11.38 14.52
CA LYS A 87 -6.97 12.56 15.23
C LYS A 87 -5.84 13.36 15.87
N VAL A 88 -5.92 14.69 15.78
CA VAL A 88 -5.03 15.64 16.47
C VAL A 88 -5.91 16.60 17.27
N PHE A 89 -5.67 16.72 18.57
CA PHE A 89 -6.46 17.55 19.47
C PHE A 89 -6.05 19.03 19.39
N ILE A 90 -7.04 19.92 19.32
CA ILE A 90 -6.80 21.36 19.43
C ILE A 90 -7.23 21.81 20.82
N ASN A 91 -6.34 22.45 21.57
CA ASN A 91 -6.70 23.18 22.78
C ASN A 91 -7.43 24.48 22.41
N ASN A 92 -8.72 24.39 22.13
CA ASN A 92 -9.57 25.58 22.15
C ASN A 92 -9.95 25.84 23.60
N GLY A 93 -9.49 26.96 24.16
CA GLY A 93 -9.67 27.35 25.57
C GLY A 93 -11.11 27.70 25.98
N ASP A 94 -12.12 27.13 25.32
CA ASP A 94 -13.52 27.36 25.64
C ASP A 94 -14.12 26.09 26.28
N ASN A 95 -14.56 26.24 27.53
CA ASN A 95 -15.10 25.20 28.40
C ASN A 95 -16.50 24.74 27.93
N ASN A 96 -16.59 24.16 26.74
CA ASN A 96 -17.74 23.38 26.31
C ASN A 96 -17.27 21.97 25.96
N ASN A 97 -17.90 20.97 26.58
CA ASN A 97 -17.57 19.53 26.57
C ASN A 97 -17.67 18.85 25.19
N ASN A 98 -17.16 19.45 24.13
CA ASN A 98 -17.05 18.87 22.81
C ASN A 98 -15.56 18.75 22.48
N GLU A 99 -15.00 17.55 22.58
CA GLU A 99 -13.62 17.28 22.17
C GLU A 99 -13.41 17.68 20.70
N CYS A 100 -12.74 18.82 20.48
CA CYS A 100 -12.42 19.30 19.14
C CYS A 100 -11.13 18.62 18.65
N PHE A 101 -11.27 17.69 17.71
CA PHE A 101 -10.15 17.08 16.99
C PHE A 101 -10.20 17.40 15.50
N LEU A 102 -9.03 17.57 14.88
CA LEU A 102 -8.87 17.58 13.43
C LEU A 102 -8.37 16.23 12.93
N ARG A 103 -8.66 15.94 11.66
CA ARG A 103 -8.04 14.81 10.97
C ARG A 103 -6.55 15.08 10.78
N CYS A 104 -5.71 14.11 11.12
CA CYS A 104 -4.27 14.19 10.85
C CYS A 104 -4.01 14.27 9.34
N HIS A 105 -3.21 15.25 8.91
CA HIS A 105 -2.86 15.46 7.50
C HIS A 105 -1.66 14.64 7.03
N ASP A 106 -0.89 14.07 7.97
CA ASP A 106 0.35 13.36 7.68
C ASP A 106 0.12 11.88 7.31
N CYS A 107 -1.01 11.30 7.73
CA CYS A 107 -1.30 9.89 7.59
C CYS A 107 -2.46 9.60 6.64
N ASN A 108 -2.53 8.35 6.17
CA ASN A 108 -3.69 7.87 5.44
C ASN A 108 -4.90 7.64 6.36
N GLU A 109 -6.01 7.15 5.80
CA GLU A 109 -7.25 6.82 6.50
C GLU A 109 -7.11 5.83 7.67
N ASN A 110 -6.05 5.03 7.69
CA ASN A 110 -5.77 4.02 8.71
C ASN A 110 -4.74 4.50 9.75
N GLY A 111 -4.34 5.77 9.72
CA GLY A 111 -3.37 6.28 10.68
C GLY A 111 -1.94 5.87 10.35
N LEU A 112 -1.68 5.51 9.09
CA LEU A 112 -0.39 4.99 8.62
C LEU A 112 0.34 6.00 7.74
N VAL A 113 1.67 5.99 7.84
CA VAL A 113 2.58 6.75 6.98
C VAL A 113 3.49 5.78 6.23
N LYS A 114 4.01 6.18 5.06
CA LYS A 114 4.99 5.36 4.34
C LYS A 114 6.23 5.16 5.21
N CYS A 115 6.79 3.96 5.17
CA CYS A 115 7.97 3.64 5.95
C CYS A 115 9.17 4.49 5.48
N PRO A 116 9.79 5.31 6.35
CA PRO A 116 10.88 6.20 5.97
C PRO A 116 12.20 5.46 5.70
N ILE A 117 12.26 4.15 5.95
CA ILE A 117 13.48 3.33 5.78
C ILE A 117 13.51 2.69 4.39
N CYS A 118 12.39 2.17 3.91
CA CYS A 118 12.32 1.36 2.68
C CYS A 118 11.43 1.95 1.58
N CYS A 119 10.77 3.08 1.82
CA CYS A 119 9.90 3.74 0.83
C CYS A 119 10.41 5.11 0.39
N CYS A 120 11.72 5.35 0.51
CA CYS A 120 12.43 6.50 -0.05
C CYS A 120 12.43 6.49 -1.59
#